data_AF-A0A800G3R8-F1
#
_entry.id   AF-A0A800G3R8-F1
#
_cell.length_a   1.000
_cell.length_b   1.000
_cell.length_c   1.000
_cell.angle_alpha   90.00
_cell.angle_beta   90.00
_cell.angle_gamma   90.00
#
_symmetry.space_group_name_H-M   'P 1'
#
loop_
_entity.id
_entity.type
_entity.pdbx_description
1 polymer ?
#
loop_
_entity_poly.entity_id
_entity_poly.type
_entity_poly.pdbx_seq_one_letter_code
_entity_poly.pdbx_strand_id
1 'polypeptide(L)'
;MLRSSLISASAVILCCATANGQQQLSAHKMLGPVKDAGIFHVGTGTWTRGSGAKANLGPDVIFRSDVSSGYFGTGWEGSEGIDEGILPGLGNPNQTGMAGPRDDYLIDGAEFGYCSVSAAMVNWDFTVYDSYVPCDLPSAPSNCVNLAGALPTVALPAGGFCWVGTLDLSLGGYEICVEADGGPCASGYDGGGLGLDGFGWGATWNTTDGGTTGPFLDGHDLTWVPEGEGTVYQPAFTSCGTTSSALGTEDFFAIDAGGALSPGCYWFGGYVNNNGCGAAHNNPAGQFYMLFFTDASSGCGSDCNTVFCDTDPNNQGDVTLSTCDCSGGSIMLNLSTTFTNQFTYPLVGLGTAAVSPTGVSELCLTGSTIGRYGADAGSTGAGSYSVDLLNANSAPGGGVPTIGGSLCNGNTWRFQFWHRDGMAASRFSKGTSGTIN
;
A
#
# COMPACT_ATOMS: atom_id res chain seq x y z
N MET A 1 -29.22 -64.10 -26.66
CA MET A 1 -29.87 -62.79 -26.89
C MET A 1 -30.20 -62.20 -25.52
N LEU A 2 -29.76 -60.95 -25.26
CA LEU A 2 -30.13 -60.03 -24.15
C LEU A 2 -29.78 -60.49 -22.72
N ARG A 3 -28.70 -60.01 -22.07
CA ARG A 3 -28.41 -58.70 -21.42
C ARG A 3 -29.24 -58.39 -20.15
N SER A 4 -28.50 -58.27 -19.03
CA SER A 4 -28.60 -57.31 -17.90
C SER A 4 -29.88 -57.35 -17.03
N SER A 5 -29.84 -57.26 -15.69
CA SER A 5 -29.16 -56.21 -14.91
C SER A 5 -29.04 -56.60 -13.43
N LEU A 6 -27.83 -56.46 -12.87
CA LEU A 6 -27.61 -56.36 -11.43
C LEU A 6 -27.97 -54.94 -10.98
N ILE A 7 -28.82 -54.82 -9.96
CA ILE A 7 -29.08 -53.56 -9.26
C ILE A 7 -28.05 -53.47 -8.13
N SER A 8 -27.03 -52.63 -8.29
CA SER A 8 -26.14 -52.19 -7.22
C SER A 8 -26.81 -51.03 -6.48
N ALA A 9 -27.08 -51.23 -5.18
CA ALA A 9 -27.49 -50.16 -4.29
C ALA A 9 -26.29 -49.26 -4.00
N SER A 10 -26.19 -48.12 -4.67
CA SER A 10 -25.27 -47.06 -4.30
C SER A 10 -25.89 -46.22 -3.20
N ALA A 11 -25.26 -46.22 -2.02
CA ALA A 11 -25.56 -45.32 -0.93
C ALA A 11 -25.38 -43.88 -1.39
N VAL A 12 -26.46 -43.10 -1.37
CA VAL A 12 -26.40 -41.64 -1.43
C VAL A 12 -25.84 -41.17 -0.09
N ILE A 13 -24.54 -40.94 -0.04
CA ILE A 13 -23.93 -40.12 1.01
C ILE A 13 -24.38 -38.70 0.71
N LEU A 14 -25.49 -38.32 1.33
CA LEU A 14 -25.91 -36.94 1.47
C LEU A 14 -24.86 -36.29 2.39
N CYS A 15 -23.81 -35.71 1.78
CA CYS A 15 -22.94 -34.79 2.50
C CYS A 15 -23.81 -33.61 2.94
N CYS A 16 -24.26 -33.66 4.18
CA CYS A 16 -24.69 -32.50 4.92
C CYS A 16 -23.47 -31.57 5.00
N ALA A 17 -23.30 -30.70 3.99
CA ALA A 17 -22.58 -29.48 4.18
C ALA A 17 -23.27 -28.79 5.36
N THR A 18 -22.58 -28.67 6.48
CA THR A 18 -22.99 -27.80 7.57
C THR A 18 -23.09 -26.41 6.97
N ALA A 19 -24.33 -25.97 6.73
CA ALA A 19 -24.66 -24.57 6.55
C ALA A 19 -24.40 -23.87 7.89
N ASN A 20 -23.12 -23.66 8.22
CA ASN A 20 -22.76 -22.53 9.05
C ASN A 20 -23.22 -21.32 8.27
N GLY A 21 -24.03 -20.46 8.88
CA GLY A 21 -24.45 -19.21 8.26
C GLY A 21 -23.20 -18.37 7.98
N GLN A 22 -22.63 -18.55 6.79
CA GLN A 22 -21.56 -17.71 6.29
C GLN A 22 -22.16 -16.31 6.20
N GLN A 23 -21.55 -15.37 6.91
CA GLN A 23 -21.81 -13.96 6.66
C GLN A 23 -21.63 -13.76 5.15
N GLN A 24 -22.67 -13.31 4.46
CA GLN A 24 -22.67 -13.25 3.01
C GLN A 24 -22.12 -11.88 2.62
N LEU A 25 -21.04 -11.86 1.82
CA LEU A 25 -20.64 -10.64 1.12
C LEU A 25 -21.85 -10.05 0.39
N SER A 26 -21.99 -8.73 0.48
CA SER A 26 -23.16 -8.05 -0.08
C SER A 26 -22.70 -6.87 -0.91
N ALA A 27 -23.16 -6.82 -2.15
CA ALA A 27 -23.00 -5.66 -3.01
C ALA A 27 -24.25 -4.78 -2.92
N HIS A 28 -24.02 -3.49 -2.76
CA HIS A 28 -25.07 -2.49 -2.61
C HIS A 28 -25.01 -1.51 -3.76
N LYS A 29 -26.16 -1.15 -4.32
CA LYS A 29 -26.23 -0.14 -5.36
C LYS A 29 -25.87 1.23 -4.80
N MET A 30 -25.08 2.00 -5.52
CA MET A 30 -24.84 3.41 -5.22
C MET A 30 -26.12 4.21 -5.49
N LEU A 31 -26.72 4.76 -4.43
CA LEU A 31 -28.05 5.40 -4.50
C LEU A 31 -28.01 6.90 -4.87
N GLY A 32 -26.83 7.51 -4.89
CA GLY A 32 -26.66 8.94 -5.07
C GLY A 32 -25.39 9.29 -5.85
N PRO A 33 -25.19 10.59 -6.13
CA PRO A 33 -23.99 11.04 -6.82
C PRO A 33 -22.74 10.77 -5.98
N VAL A 34 -21.68 10.34 -6.66
CA VAL A 34 -20.34 10.26 -6.09
C VAL A 34 -19.82 11.68 -5.83
N LYS A 35 -19.24 11.88 -4.65
CA LYS A 35 -18.69 13.16 -4.20
C LYS A 35 -17.17 13.13 -4.22
N ASP A 36 -16.58 14.29 -4.42
CA ASP A 36 -15.15 14.49 -4.22
C ASP A 36 -14.87 14.70 -2.70
N ALA A 37 -14.06 13.83 -2.11
CA ALA A 37 -13.61 13.94 -0.73
C ALA A 37 -12.50 15.00 -0.55
N GLY A 38 -11.81 15.34 -1.63
CA GLY A 38 -10.59 16.15 -1.69
C GLY A 38 -9.32 15.30 -1.67
N ILE A 39 -8.21 15.95 -1.33
CA ILE A 39 -6.90 15.33 -1.21
C ILE A 39 -6.57 15.14 0.27
N PHE A 40 -6.24 13.93 0.66
CA PHE A 40 -5.69 13.61 1.97
C PHE A 40 -4.17 13.48 1.88
N HIS A 41 -3.45 14.36 2.58
CA HIS A 41 -1.98 14.32 2.64
C HIS A 41 -1.54 13.37 3.75
N VAL A 42 -1.19 12.13 3.40
CA VAL A 42 -0.90 11.05 4.34
C VAL A 42 0.21 11.45 5.32
N GLY A 43 1.25 12.12 4.83
CA GLY A 43 2.35 12.70 5.62
C GLY A 43 1.94 13.51 6.84
N THR A 44 0.89 14.30 6.66
CA THR A 44 0.48 15.32 7.64
C THR A 44 -0.82 14.97 8.33
N GLY A 45 -1.57 13.99 7.81
CA GLY A 45 -2.91 13.65 8.28
C GLY A 45 -3.94 14.74 8.02
N THR A 46 -3.75 15.59 6.99
CA THR A 46 -4.62 16.75 6.72
C THR A 46 -5.34 16.66 5.38
N TRP A 47 -6.47 17.34 5.28
CA TRP A 47 -7.29 17.43 4.06
C TRP A 47 -7.14 18.78 3.37
N THR A 48 -6.95 18.75 2.05
CA THR A 48 -7.10 19.92 1.18
C THR A 48 -8.33 19.74 0.30
N ARG A 49 -9.18 20.77 0.24
CA ARG A 49 -10.45 20.76 -0.51
C ARG A 49 -10.63 22.04 -1.32
N GLY A 50 -11.33 21.93 -2.45
CA GLY A 50 -11.79 23.07 -3.24
C GLY A 50 -11.13 23.19 -4.61
N SER A 51 -11.68 24.09 -5.45
CA SER A 51 -11.20 24.31 -6.82
C SER A 51 -9.78 24.87 -6.82
N GLY A 52 -8.82 24.09 -7.32
CA GLY A 52 -7.40 24.46 -7.39
C GLY A 52 -6.52 23.80 -6.33
N ALA A 53 -7.07 22.91 -5.50
CA ALA A 53 -6.26 21.99 -4.71
C ALA A 53 -5.37 21.16 -5.64
N LYS A 54 -4.09 21.03 -5.29
CA LYS A 54 -3.12 20.24 -6.04
C LYS A 54 -2.47 19.26 -5.09
N ALA A 55 -2.49 17.99 -5.46
CA ALA A 55 -1.68 16.97 -4.81
C ALA A 55 -0.31 16.97 -5.49
N ASN A 56 0.71 16.58 -4.75
CA ASN A 56 2.07 16.42 -5.28
C ASN A 56 2.25 15.00 -5.83
N LEU A 57 1.36 14.59 -6.73
CA LEU A 57 1.41 13.29 -7.39
C LEU A 57 2.34 13.37 -8.58
N GLY A 58 2.96 12.25 -8.91
CA GLY A 58 3.66 12.11 -10.17
C GLY A 58 2.70 12.21 -11.36
N PRO A 59 3.23 12.52 -12.56
CA PRO A 59 2.41 12.80 -13.75
C PRO A 59 1.76 11.54 -14.36
N ASP A 60 2.19 10.37 -13.91
CA ASP A 60 1.94 9.10 -14.58
C ASP A 60 0.98 8.24 -13.77
N VAL A 61 0.11 7.50 -14.47
CA VAL A 61 -0.73 6.46 -13.88
C VAL A 61 -0.14 5.11 -14.27
N ILE A 62 0.06 4.23 -13.29
CA ILE A 62 0.59 2.88 -13.51
C ILE A 62 -0.44 1.79 -13.20
N PHE A 63 -1.59 2.13 -12.66
CA PHE A 63 -2.69 1.19 -12.49
C PHE A 63 -3.97 2.00 -12.47
N ARG A 64 -5.02 1.48 -13.12
CA ARG A 64 -6.28 2.19 -13.24
C ARG A 64 -7.45 1.22 -13.33
N SER A 65 -8.28 1.21 -12.29
CA SER A 65 -9.58 0.55 -12.22
C SER A 65 -10.62 1.62 -11.88
N ASP A 66 -11.22 2.26 -12.89
CA ASP A 66 -12.19 3.35 -12.71
C ASP A 66 -13.48 3.22 -13.52
N VAL A 67 -13.70 2.02 -14.07
CA VAL A 67 -14.94 1.65 -14.76
C VAL A 67 -15.96 1.21 -13.71
N SER A 68 -16.78 2.17 -13.26
CA SER A 68 -17.73 1.90 -12.19
C SER A 68 -18.87 0.98 -12.60
N SER A 69 -19.10 -0.06 -11.79
CA SER A 69 -20.30 -0.90 -11.92
C SER A 69 -21.56 -0.24 -11.33
N GLY A 70 -21.39 0.84 -10.57
CA GLY A 70 -22.48 1.48 -9.81
C GLY A 70 -22.87 0.73 -8.53
N TYR A 71 -22.01 -0.17 -8.06
CA TYR A 71 -22.16 -0.92 -6.79
C TYR A 71 -20.95 -0.70 -5.88
N PHE A 72 -21.12 -0.94 -4.59
CA PHE A 72 -20.02 -1.04 -3.62
C PHE A 72 -20.17 -2.31 -2.79
N GLY A 73 -19.04 -2.93 -2.46
CA GLY A 73 -19.00 -4.19 -1.72
C GLY A 73 -19.01 -3.97 -0.22
N THR A 74 -19.59 -4.90 0.53
CA THR A 74 -19.70 -4.84 1.99
C THR A 74 -19.66 -6.24 2.60
N GLY A 75 -19.45 -6.31 3.92
CA GLY A 75 -19.59 -7.55 4.69
C GLY A 75 -18.29 -8.06 5.30
N TRP A 76 -17.15 -7.46 4.95
CA TRP A 76 -15.81 -7.84 5.44
C TRP A 76 -15.12 -6.78 6.29
N GLU A 77 -15.90 -5.94 6.97
CA GLU A 77 -15.38 -4.99 7.95
C GLU A 77 -14.41 -5.68 8.94
N GLY A 78 -13.27 -5.03 9.19
CA GLY A 78 -12.18 -5.56 10.00
C GLY A 78 -11.36 -6.69 9.35
N SER A 79 -11.68 -7.10 8.12
CA SER A 79 -10.85 -7.99 7.31
C SER A 79 -10.28 -7.22 6.13
N GLU A 80 -9.11 -7.63 5.67
CA GLU A 80 -8.52 -7.05 4.47
C GLU A 80 -9.16 -7.64 3.22
N GLY A 81 -9.70 -6.77 2.36
CA GLY A 81 -10.06 -7.15 0.99
C GLY A 81 -8.91 -6.81 0.06
N ILE A 82 -8.38 -7.81 -0.65
CA ILE A 82 -7.22 -7.70 -1.52
C ILE A 82 -7.66 -7.92 -2.96
N ASP A 83 -7.39 -6.94 -3.80
CA ASP A 83 -7.56 -7.01 -5.25
C ASP A 83 -6.17 -6.96 -5.91
N GLU A 84 -6.10 -7.26 -7.19
CA GLU A 84 -4.85 -7.53 -7.88
C GLU A 84 -4.70 -6.75 -9.18
N GLY A 85 -3.57 -6.98 -9.87
CA GLY A 85 -3.32 -6.52 -11.22
C GLY A 85 -1.93 -6.85 -11.71
N ILE A 86 -1.57 -6.33 -12.88
CA ILE A 86 -0.22 -6.43 -13.44
C ILE A 86 0.37 -5.03 -13.61
N LEU A 87 1.58 -4.85 -13.08
CA LEU A 87 2.49 -3.76 -13.41
C LEU A 87 3.57 -4.31 -14.37
N PRO A 88 3.59 -3.91 -15.65
CA PRO A 88 4.57 -4.41 -16.61
C PRO A 88 5.97 -3.90 -16.31
N GLY A 89 6.96 -4.78 -16.39
CA GLY A 89 8.39 -4.46 -16.42
C GLY A 89 8.92 -4.08 -17.82
N LEU A 90 10.20 -3.77 -17.91
CA LEU A 90 10.96 -3.57 -19.17
C LEU A 90 10.95 -4.84 -20.05
N GLY A 91 10.91 -6.01 -19.42
CA GLY A 91 10.90 -7.33 -20.07
C GLY A 91 9.51 -7.85 -20.41
N ASN A 92 8.46 -7.21 -19.91
CA ASN A 92 7.09 -7.66 -20.01
C ASN A 92 6.32 -6.88 -21.08
N PRO A 93 6.24 -7.38 -22.33
CA PRO A 93 5.44 -6.71 -23.35
C PRO A 93 3.94 -6.71 -23.05
N ASN A 94 3.50 -7.34 -21.94
CA ASN A 94 2.13 -7.50 -21.45
C ASN A 94 1.13 -7.98 -22.51
N GLN A 95 -0.16 -8.00 -22.16
CA GLN A 95 -1.21 -8.39 -23.11
C GLN A 95 -1.47 -7.33 -24.21
N THR A 96 -1.01 -6.10 -23.99
CA THR A 96 -1.16 -4.95 -24.90
C THR A 96 -0.02 -4.84 -25.91
N GLY A 97 1.08 -5.59 -25.73
CA GLY A 97 2.23 -5.60 -26.63
C GLY A 97 3.26 -4.48 -26.39
N MET A 98 3.11 -3.73 -25.30
CA MET A 98 3.99 -2.63 -24.89
C MET A 98 4.63 -2.95 -23.55
N ALA A 99 5.97 -2.90 -23.49
CA ALA A 99 6.68 -3.06 -22.25
C ALA A 99 6.47 -1.87 -21.31
N GLY A 100 6.56 -2.13 -20.01
CA GLY A 100 6.66 -1.08 -19.01
C GLY A 100 7.92 -0.23 -19.19
N PRO A 101 7.91 1.04 -18.78
CA PRO A 101 9.11 1.88 -18.85
C PRO A 101 10.18 1.50 -17.82
N ARG A 102 9.85 0.66 -16.82
CA ARG A 102 10.69 0.30 -15.68
C ARG A 102 10.32 -1.06 -15.10
N ASP A 103 11.22 -1.64 -14.32
CA ASP A 103 10.98 -2.85 -13.51
C ASP A 103 10.55 -2.53 -12.07
N ASP A 104 10.44 -1.23 -11.74
CA ASP A 104 10.12 -0.73 -10.42
C ASP A 104 9.38 0.62 -10.52
N TYR A 105 8.39 0.82 -9.65
CA TYR A 105 7.55 2.02 -9.62
C TYR A 105 7.42 2.56 -8.20
N LEU A 106 7.69 3.85 -8.02
CA LEU A 106 7.50 4.53 -6.74
C LEU A 106 6.09 5.14 -6.71
N ILE A 107 5.15 4.48 -6.06
CA ILE A 107 3.79 4.99 -5.90
C ILE A 107 3.82 6.18 -4.95
N ASP A 108 3.56 7.38 -5.48
CA ASP A 108 3.51 8.64 -4.71
C ASP A 108 2.08 9.14 -4.46
N GLY A 109 1.11 8.39 -4.97
CA GLY A 109 -0.29 8.77 -4.95
C GLY A 109 -1.23 7.62 -5.21
N ALA A 110 -2.44 7.71 -4.66
CA ALA A 110 -3.54 6.83 -5.02
C ALA A 110 -4.88 7.58 -5.12
N GLU A 111 -5.80 7.09 -5.93
CA GLU A 111 -7.20 7.51 -5.90
C GLU A 111 -8.08 6.33 -5.53
N PHE A 112 -8.93 6.52 -4.51
CA PHE A 112 -9.74 5.45 -3.94
C PHE A 112 -11.23 5.82 -3.92
N GLY A 113 -12.07 4.89 -4.36
CA GLY A 113 -13.52 5.03 -4.43
C GLY A 113 -14.23 4.14 -3.40
N TYR A 114 -15.13 4.71 -2.59
CA TYR A 114 -15.86 3.97 -1.56
C TYR A 114 -17.20 4.62 -1.20
N CYS A 115 -18.14 3.83 -0.68
CA CYS A 115 -19.36 4.35 -0.07
C CYS A 115 -19.35 4.07 1.43
N SER A 116 -19.89 5.00 2.22
CA SER A 116 -20.12 4.76 3.64
C SER A 116 -21.44 5.39 4.10
N VAL A 117 -22.28 4.56 4.73
CA VAL A 117 -23.48 5.02 5.47
C VAL A 117 -23.23 5.26 6.95
N SER A 118 -21.98 5.14 7.41
CA SER A 118 -21.57 5.56 8.75
C SER A 118 -21.85 7.05 8.94
N ALA A 119 -22.27 7.45 10.13
CA ALA A 119 -22.41 8.84 10.52
C ALA A 119 -21.07 9.46 10.94
N ALA A 120 -20.07 8.64 11.28
CA ALA A 120 -18.72 9.05 11.65
C ALA A 120 -17.73 8.84 10.51
N MET A 121 -16.57 9.50 10.57
CA MET A 121 -15.47 9.15 9.67
C MET A 121 -15.11 7.67 9.83
N VAL A 122 -14.71 7.05 8.73
CA VAL A 122 -14.31 5.63 8.71
C VAL A 122 -12.81 5.56 8.63
N ASN A 123 -12.22 4.69 9.45
CA ASN A 123 -10.80 4.41 9.42
C ASN A 123 -10.52 3.34 8.36
N TRP A 124 -9.54 3.61 7.52
CA TRP A 124 -9.08 2.73 6.45
C TRP A 124 -7.60 2.45 6.61
N ASP A 125 -7.23 1.19 6.44
CA ASP A 125 -5.84 0.74 6.34
C ASP A 125 -5.62 0.23 4.92
N PHE A 126 -4.53 0.67 4.29
CA PHE A 126 -4.17 0.31 2.93
C PHE A 126 -2.82 -0.40 2.90
N THR A 127 -2.74 -1.46 2.11
CA THR A 127 -1.53 -2.24 1.88
C THR A 127 -1.31 -2.39 0.38
N VAL A 128 -0.06 -2.57 0.00
CA VAL A 128 0.33 -2.88 -1.37
C VAL A 128 1.34 -4.02 -1.31
N TYR A 129 1.20 -4.95 -2.24
CA TYR A 129 2.04 -6.11 -2.42
C TYR A 129 2.64 -6.06 -3.82
N ASP A 130 3.96 -6.12 -3.95
CA ASP A 130 4.68 -6.18 -5.23
C ASP A 130 4.80 -7.60 -5.77
N SER A 131 4.50 -8.59 -4.94
CA SER A 131 4.24 -9.96 -5.33
C SER A 131 2.93 -10.43 -4.74
N TYR A 132 1.97 -10.75 -5.59
CA TYR A 132 0.69 -11.27 -5.16
C TYR A 132 0.09 -12.19 -6.23
N VAL A 133 -0.16 -13.44 -5.84
CA VAL A 133 -0.95 -14.38 -6.64
C VAL A 133 -2.43 -14.16 -6.29
N PRO A 134 -3.34 -14.05 -7.27
CA PRO A 134 -4.75 -13.84 -7.00
C PRO A 134 -5.32 -14.90 -6.06
N CYS A 135 -5.99 -14.44 -5.01
CA CYS A 135 -6.56 -15.29 -3.95
C CYS A 135 -5.58 -16.08 -3.08
N ASP A 136 -4.27 -15.84 -3.20
CA ASP A 136 -3.35 -16.18 -2.13
C ASP A 136 -3.64 -15.27 -0.93
N LEU A 137 -3.77 -15.88 0.25
CA LEU A 137 -4.00 -15.16 1.49
C LEU A 137 -2.64 -14.80 2.13
N PRO A 138 -2.32 -13.51 2.36
CA PRO A 138 -1.09 -13.13 3.06
C PRO A 138 -0.90 -13.82 4.42
N SER A 139 -2.00 -14.09 5.15
CA SER A 139 -1.95 -14.80 6.44
C SER A 139 -1.65 -16.30 6.32
N ALA A 140 -1.77 -16.90 5.14
CA ALA A 140 -1.55 -18.33 4.95
C ALA A 140 -0.05 -18.63 4.75
N PRO A 141 0.50 -19.61 5.49
CA PRO A 141 1.92 -19.93 5.37
C PRO A 141 2.20 -20.55 4.00
N SER A 142 3.33 -20.16 3.39
CA SER A 142 3.87 -20.66 2.11
C SER A 142 3.27 -20.05 0.84
N ASN A 143 2.32 -19.11 0.95
CA ASN A 143 1.86 -18.35 -0.20
C ASN A 143 2.93 -17.35 -0.66
N CYS A 144 2.98 -17.09 -1.96
CA CYS A 144 3.95 -16.14 -2.51
C CYS A 144 3.37 -14.73 -2.46
N VAL A 145 3.49 -14.11 -1.30
CA VAL A 145 3.02 -12.75 -1.05
C VAL A 145 4.16 -11.93 -0.44
N ASN A 146 4.49 -10.80 -1.06
CA ASN A 146 5.47 -9.86 -0.53
C ASN A 146 4.83 -8.49 -0.29
N LEU A 147 4.94 -7.99 0.93
CA LEU A 147 4.39 -6.68 1.29
C LEU A 147 5.37 -5.60 0.80
N ALA A 148 4.94 -4.86 -0.22
CA ALA A 148 5.65 -3.70 -0.74
C ALA A 148 5.53 -2.50 0.19
N GLY A 149 4.36 -2.28 0.79
CA GLY A 149 4.22 -1.30 1.85
C GLY A 149 2.81 -1.09 2.35
N ALA A 150 2.68 -0.23 3.36
CA ALA A 150 1.40 0.07 3.99
C ALA A 150 1.31 1.52 4.42
N LEU A 151 0.11 2.09 4.27
CA LEU A 151 -0.21 3.43 4.74
C LEU A 151 -0.61 3.40 6.22
N PRO A 152 -0.38 4.50 6.97
CA PRO A 152 -0.98 4.66 8.28
C PRO A 152 -2.50 4.74 8.13
N THR A 153 -3.24 4.38 9.19
CA THR A 153 -4.70 4.46 9.19
C THR A 153 -5.19 5.85 8.76
N VAL A 154 -5.99 5.88 7.70
CA VAL A 154 -6.57 7.08 7.11
C VAL A 154 -8.03 7.23 7.53
N ALA A 155 -8.39 8.38 8.08
CA ALA A 155 -9.79 8.70 8.40
C ALA A 155 -10.48 9.37 7.20
N LEU A 156 -11.34 8.61 6.52
CA LEU A 156 -12.06 9.06 5.33
C LEU A 156 -13.49 9.55 5.67
N PRO A 157 -14.02 10.55 4.94
CA PRO A 157 -15.40 11.05 5.12
C PRO A 157 -16.48 9.96 5.00
N ALA A 158 -17.60 10.15 5.69
CA ALA A 158 -18.77 9.28 5.55
C ALA A 158 -20.05 10.12 5.44
N GLY A 159 -21.16 9.64 5.96
CA GLY A 159 -22.42 10.39 6.08
C GLY A 159 -23.49 9.99 5.08
N GLY A 160 -23.50 8.75 4.60
CA GLY A 160 -24.52 8.25 3.67
C GLY A 160 -24.24 8.59 2.22
N PHE A 161 -22.97 8.76 1.84
CA PHE A 161 -22.57 9.12 0.49
C PHE A 161 -21.48 8.20 -0.04
N CYS A 162 -21.34 8.22 -1.35
CA CYS A 162 -20.24 7.62 -2.08
C CYS A 162 -19.22 8.71 -2.39
N TRP A 163 -17.94 8.39 -2.28
CA TRP A 163 -16.83 9.31 -2.34
C TRP A 163 -15.73 8.77 -3.24
N VAL A 164 -15.04 9.66 -3.92
CA VAL A 164 -13.70 9.43 -4.49
C VAL A 164 -12.78 10.42 -3.80
N GLY A 165 -11.61 9.95 -3.36
CA GLY A 165 -10.61 10.78 -2.72
C GLY A 165 -9.21 10.45 -3.21
N THR A 166 -8.36 11.46 -3.23
CA THR A 166 -6.93 11.31 -3.55
C THR A 166 -6.13 11.18 -2.27
N LEU A 167 -5.28 10.15 -2.19
CA LEU A 167 -4.25 9.99 -1.18
C LEU A 167 -2.93 10.52 -1.76
N ASP A 168 -2.39 11.57 -1.16
CA ASP A 168 -1.08 12.13 -1.50
C ASP A 168 -0.02 11.57 -0.55
N LEU A 169 0.89 10.76 -1.10
CA LEU A 169 1.91 10.00 -0.36
C LEU A 169 3.28 10.68 -0.38
N SER A 170 3.50 11.59 -1.32
CA SER A 170 4.76 12.30 -1.57
C SER A 170 5.25 13.16 -0.38
N LEU A 171 4.32 13.56 0.49
CA LEU A 171 4.64 14.28 1.70
C LEU A 171 4.81 13.24 2.79
N GLY A 172 6.04 13.08 3.30
CA GLY A 172 6.29 12.33 4.52
C GLY A 172 6.76 10.89 4.38
N GLY A 173 7.32 10.44 3.25
CA GLY A 173 7.98 9.13 3.17
C GLY A 173 7.03 7.93 3.08
N TYR A 174 5.77 8.19 2.72
CA TYR A 174 4.75 7.16 2.54
C TYR A 174 4.65 6.68 1.09
N GLU A 175 5.57 7.11 0.23
CA GLU A 175 5.72 6.56 -1.10
C GLU A 175 6.05 5.07 -1.00
N ILE A 176 5.37 4.25 -1.79
CA ILE A 176 5.51 2.80 -1.76
C ILE A 176 6.26 2.36 -3.01
N CYS A 177 7.41 1.73 -2.82
CA CYS A 177 8.09 1.07 -3.93
C CYS A 177 7.37 -0.23 -4.28
N VAL A 178 6.99 -0.40 -5.54
CA VAL A 178 6.40 -1.64 -6.04
C VAL A 178 7.24 -2.14 -7.21
N GLU A 179 7.75 -3.36 -7.10
CA GLU A 179 8.40 -4.04 -8.22
C GLU A 179 7.38 -4.44 -9.28
N ALA A 180 7.79 -4.36 -10.54
CA ALA A 180 7.03 -4.86 -11.67
C ALA A 180 7.19 -6.38 -11.80
N ASP A 181 6.38 -6.99 -12.68
CA ASP A 181 6.51 -8.42 -13.03
C ASP A 181 6.52 -9.36 -11.81
N GLY A 182 5.67 -9.06 -10.83
CA GLY A 182 5.45 -9.90 -9.66
C GLY A 182 6.59 -9.94 -8.65
N GLY A 183 7.54 -9.02 -8.74
CA GLY A 183 8.47 -8.67 -7.68
C GLY A 183 9.36 -9.81 -7.15
N PRO A 184 9.75 -9.78 -5.85
CA PRO A 184 10.81 -10.65 -5.34
C PRO A 184 10.42 -12.13 -5.24
N CYS A 185 9.12 -12.42 -5.25
CA CYS A 185 8.60 -13.77 -5.12
C CYS A 185 8.83 -14.60 -6.40
N ALA A 186 8.85 -13.93 -7.56
CA ALA A 186 9.21 -14.52 -8.84
C ALA A 186 9.75 -13.44 -9.78
N SER A 187 11.05 -13.16 -9.67
CA SER A 187 11.65 -12.05 -10.41
C SER A 187 11.53 -12.21 -11.93
N GLY A 188 10.86 -11.24 -12.54
CA GLY A 188 10.78 -11.06 -13.99
C GLY A 188 9.65 -11.85 -14.65
N TYR A 189 9.17 -11.31 -15.78
CA TYR A 189 8.00 -11.83 -16.45
C TYR A 189 8.17 -13.24 -17.02
N ASP A 190 7.32 -14.18 -16.58
CA ASP A 190 7.34 -15.57 -17.05
C ASP A 190 6.32 -15.88 -18.15
N GLY A 191 5.43 -14.93 -18.47
CA GLY A 191 4.39 -15.10 -19.48
C GLY A 191 3.12 -15.79 -18.97
N GLY A 192 3.04 -16.05 -17.67
CA GLY A 192 1.96 -16.76 -16.98
C GLY A 192 0.75 -15.88 -16.65
N GLY A 193 0.84 -14.56 -16.82
CA GLY A 193 -0.24 -13.63 -16.50
C GLY A 193 -0.23 -13.27 -15.01
N LEU A 194 -1.41 -13.12 -14.38
CA LEU A 194 -1.49 -12.70 -12.97
C LEU A 194 -0.84 -13.66 -11.97
N GLY A 195 -0.46 -14.88 -12.36
CA GLY A 195 0.07 -15.89 -11.46
C GLY A 195 1.25 -15.38 -10.63
N LEU A 196 2.47 -15.58 -11.12
CA LEU A 196 3.67 -15.13 -10.41
C LEU A 196 4.08 -13.70 -10.78
N ASP A 197 3.47 -13.10 -11.81
CA ASP A 197 3.80 -11.75 -12.30
C ASP A 197 2.85 -10.65 -11.75
N GLY A 198 1.98 -11.00 -10.80
CA GLY A 198 0.94 -10.11 -10.26
C GLY A 198 1.40 -9.27 -9.07
N PHE A 199 0.79 -8.11 -8.92
CA PHE A 199 0.85 -7.29 -7.71
C PHE A 199 -0.54 -7.24 -7.05
N GLY A 200 -0.60 -6.90 -5.77
CA GLY A 200 -1.83 -6.85 -5.00
C GLY A 200 -1.97 -5.55 -4.23
N TRP A 201 -3.19 -5.18 -3.87
CA TRP A 201 -3.43 -4.08 -2.96
C TRP A 201 -4.65 -4.36 -2.08
N GLY A 202 -4.50 -4.07 -0.79
CA GLY A 202 -5.48 -4.36 0.23
C GLY A 202 -6.13 -3.10 0.78
N ALA A 203 -7.41 -3.22 1.14
CA ALA A 203 -8.12 -2.23 1.91
C ALA A 203 -8.88 -2.91 3.07
N THR A 204 -8.61 -2.45 4.28
CA THR A 204 -9.38 -2.80 5.48
C THR A 204 -10.10 -1.56 5.99
N TRP A 205 -11.33 -1.69 6.48
CA TRP A 205 -12.01 -0.59 7.15
C TRP A 205 -12.62 -1.02 8.48
N ASN A 206 -12.80 -0.03 9.35
CA ASN A 206 -13.52 -0.17 10.62
C ASN A 206 -14.41 1.05 10.85
N THR A 207 -15.68 0.80 11.12
CA THR A 207 -16.67 1.81 11.53
C THR A 207 -16.89 1.74 13.04
N THR A 208 -17.19 2.88 13.64
CA THR A 208 -17.47 2.95 15.09
C THR A 208 -18.95 2.77 15.41
N ASP A 209 -19.81 2.89 14.40
CA ASP A 209 -21.28 2.86 14.52
C ASP A 209 -21.93 1.70 13.74
N GLY A 210 -21.14 0.81 13.14
CA GLY A 210 -21.63 -0.33 12.34
C GLY A 210 -22.23 0.10 11.00
N GLY A 211 -21.90 1.30 10.51
CA GLY A 211 -22.39 1.81 9.23
C GLY A 211 -21.86 1.00 8.06
N THR A 212 -22.75 0.50 7.20
CA THR A 212 -22.40 -0.18 5.95
C THR A 212 -21.42 0.64 5.11
N THR A 213 -20.23 0.08 4.92
CA THR A 213 -19.12 0.73 4.24
C THR A 213 -18.40 -0.29 3.37
N GLY A 214 -17.78 0.17 2.29
CA GLY A 214 -16.79 -0.59 1.55
C GLY A 214 -16.45 0.04 0.20
N PRO A 215 -15.49 -0.57 -0.53
CA PRO A 215 -14.97 -0.02 -1.78
C PRO A 215 -16.04 -0.08 -2.87
N PHE A 216 -15.93 0.84 -3.82
CA PHE A 216 -16.63 0.72 -5.09
C PHE A 216 -16.25 -0.58 -5.76
N LEU A 217 -17.23 -1.25 -6.34
CA LEU A 217 -17.01 -2.38 -7.21
C LEU A 217 -16.88 -1.83 -8.63
N ASP A 218 -15.69 -1.91 -9.15
CA ASP A 218 -15.32 -1.45 -10.48
C ASP A 218 -14.80 -2.62 -11.28
N GLY A 219 -14.51 -2.42 -12.56
CA GLY A 219 -13.73 -3.39 -13.30
C GLY A 219 -14.27 -3.84 -14.64
N HIS A 220 -13.60 -4.87 -15.13
CA HIS A 220 -13.44 -5.29 -16.52
C HIS A 220 -14.71 -5.76 -17.27
N ASP A 221 -14.80 -5.39 -18.56
CA ASP A 221 -15.53 -6.13 -19.61
C ASP A 221 -14.50 -6.71 -20.59
N LEU A 222 -14.35 -8.05 -20.57
CA LEU A 222 -13.45 -8.84 -21.42
C LEU A 222 -13.51 -8.56 -22.93
N THR A 223 -14.50 -7.79 -23.39
CA THR A 223 -14.72 -7.57 -24.82
C THR A 223 -14.59 -6.11 -25.25
N TRP A 224 -14.60 -5.11 -24.35
CA TRP A 224 -14.87 -3.71 -24.79
C TRP A 224 -14.10 -2.58 -24.11
N VAL A 225 -13.31 -2.82 -23.06
CA VAL A 225 -12.41 -1.78 -22.51
C VAL A 225 -10.97 -2.24 -22.70
N PRO A 226 -10.09 -1.43 -23.32
CA PRO A 226 -8.70 -1.83 -23.46
C PRO A 226 -8.06 -1.91 -22.08
N GLU A 227 -7.54 -3.09 -21.75
CA GLU A 227 -6.80 -3.30 -20.51
C GLU A 227 -5.61 -2.34 -20.43
N GLY A 228 -5.42 -1.84 -19.22
CA GLY A 228 -4.50 -0.78 -18.92
C GLY A 228 -5.14 0.60 -19.01
N GLU A 229 -6.10 0.94 -19.90
CA GLU A 229 -6.33 2.31 -20.48
C GLU A 229 -5.84 3.56 -19.66
N GLY A 230 -5.18 4.55 -20.24
CA GLY A 230 -4.71 5.74 -19.52
C GLY A 230 -3.60 5.52 -18.48
N THR A 231 -2.79 4.46 -18.63
CA THR A 231 -1.52 4.22 -17.93
C THR A 231 -0.34 4.47 -18.88
N VAL A 232 0.87 4.59 -18.32
CA VAL A 232 2.09 4.91 -19.07
C VAL A 232 2.55 3.86 -20.08
N TYR A 233 2.13 2.61 -19.91
CA TYR A 233 2.65 1.47 -20.67
C TYR A 233 1.65 0.95 -21.70
N GLN A 234 0.74 1.82 -22.16
CA GLN A 234 -0.25 1.45 -23.14
C GLN A 234 0.04 1.86 -24.57
N PRO A 235 -0.52 1.09 -25.53
CA PRO A 235 -0.87 1.62 -26.83
C PRO A 235 -2.20 2.38 -26.77
N ALA A 236 -2.25 3.54 -27.42
CA ALA A 236 -3.49 4.30 -27.62
C ALA A 236 -4.49 3.51 -28.48
N PHE A 237 -5.48 2.86 -27.88
CA PHE A 237 -6.64 2.36 -28.60
C PHE A 237 -7.65 3.49 -28.87
N THR A 238 -8.42 3.37 -29.96
CA THR A 238 -9.22 4.48 -30.52
C THR A 238 -10.72 4.19 -30.62
N SER A 239 -11.25 3.13 -30.01
CA SER A 239 -12.62 2.67 -30.33
C SER A 239 -13.65 2.61 -29.20
N CYS A 240 -13.29 2.82 -27.92
CA CYS A 240 -14.24 2.67 -26.81
C CYS A 240 -14.08 3.73 -25.70
N GLY A 241 -14.44 5.00 -25.96
CA GLY A 241 -14.52 6.01 -24.89
C GLY A 241 -13.19 6.30 -24.18
N THR A 242 -13.23 6.97 -23.03
CA THR A 242 -12.06 7.46 -22.25
C THR A 242 -11.95 6.77 -20.89
N THR A 243 -12.31 5.48 -20.82
CA THR A 243 -12.49 4.74 -19.56
C THR A 243 -11.60 3.52 -19.57
N SER A 244 -11.00 3.16 -18.42
CA SER A 244 -9.94 2.16 -18.33
C SER A 244 -10.28 0.98 -17.43
N SER A 245 -9.90 -0.22 -17.85
CA SER A 245 -9.88 -1.40 -16.99
C SER A 245 -8.45 -1.73 -16.58
N ALA A 246 -8.29 -2.13 -15.33
CA ALA A 246 -6.99 -2.45 -14.77
C ALA A 246 -6.35 -3.65 -15.48
N LEU A 247 -5.08 -3.50 -15.86
CA LEU A 247 -4.37 -4.51 -16.66
C LEU A 247 -4.27 -5.84 -15.90
N GLY A 248 -4.68 -6.92 -16.56
CA GLY A 248 -4.54 -8.29 -16.08
C GLY A 248 -5.54 -8.70 -15.00
N THR A 249 -6.29 -7.79 -14.40
CA THR A 249 -7.17 -8.03 -13.24
C THR A 249 -8.25 -9.10 -13.46
N GLU A 250 -8.57 -9.90 -12.44
CA GLU A 250 -9.62 -10.92 -12.47
C GLU A 250 -10.91 -10.46 -11.77
N ASP A 251 -12.04 -11.12 -12.03
CA ASP A 251 -13.37 -10.73 -11.51
C ASP A 251 -13.64 -11.38 -10.13
N PHE A 252 -12.64 -11.33 -9.26
CA PHE A 252 -12.68 -11.81 -7.89
C PHE A 252 -11.66 -11.06 -7.04
N PHE A 253 -11.71 -11.28 -5.74
CA PHE A 253 -10.80 -10.68 -4.76
C PHE A 253 -10.63 -11.63 -3.58
N ALA A 254 -9.55 -11.47 -2.83
CA ALA A 254 -9.36 -12.20 -1.59
C ALA A 254 -9.92 -11.44 -0.39
N ILE A 255 -10.43 -12.17 0.59
CA ILE A 255 -10.59 -11.67 1.95
C ILE A 255 -9.59 -12.42 2.83
N ASP A 256 -8.70 -11.69 3.49
CA ASP A 256 -7.76 -12.28 4.44
C ASP A 256 -8.33 -12.35 5.87
N ALA A 257 -7.59 -12.96 6.80
CA ALA A 257 -7.97 -13.09 8.20
C ALA A 257 -8.00 -11.73 8.92
N GLY A 258 -8.94 -11.57 9.86
CA GLY A 258 -8.98 -10.38 10.73
C GLY A 258 -10.38 -10.02 11.22
N GLY A 259 -11.41 -10.28 10.42
CA GLY A 259 -12.81 -9.94 10.75
C GLY A 259 -13.75 -11.13 10.81
N ALA A 260 -15.03 -10.86 10.57
CA ALA A 260 -16.13 -11.82 10.79
C ALA A 260 -16.35 -12.80 9.64
N LEU A 261 -15.69 -12.60 8.50
CA LEU A 261 -15.76 -13.47 7.33
C LEU A 261 -14.67 -14.53 7.35
N SER A 262 -14.96 -15.68 6.73
CA SER A 262 -13.93 -16.70 6.51
C SER A 262 -12.90 -16.15 5.51
N PRO A 263 -11.60 -16.34 5.74
CA PRO A 263 -10.62 -16.04 4.71
C PRO A 263 -10.88 -16.88 3.46
N GLY A 264 -10.61 -16.33 2.28
CA GLY A 264 -10.77 -17.03 1.00
C GLY A 264 -10.94 -16.13 -0.21
N CYS A 265 -11.26 -16.75 -1.34
CA CYS A 265 -11.49 -16.10 -2.62
C CYS A 265 -12.98 -15.82 -2.81
N TYR A 266 -13.32 -14.62 -3.25
CA TYR A 266 -14.69 -14.15 -3.33
C TYR A 266 -14.97 -13.40 -4.63
N TRP A 267 -16.22 -13.52 -5.09
CA TRP A 267 -16.71 -12.83 -6.26
C TRP A 267 -18.22 -12.63 -6.16
N PHE A 268 -18.77 -11.68 -6.91
CA PHE A 268 -20.21 -11.38 -6.90
C PHE A 268 -21.01 -12.13 -7.98
N GLY A 269 -20.60 -13.37 -8.26
CA GLY A 269 -21.25 -14.23 -9.25
C GLY A 269 -20.80 -14.01 -10.69
N GLY A 270 -19.82 -13.14 -10.90
CA GLY A 270 -19.15 -12.93 -12.17
C GLY A 270 -19.97 -12.21 -13.23
N TYR A 271 -19.27 -11.70 -14.23
CA TYR A 271 -19.85 -11.18 -15.47
C TYR A 271 -20.35 -12.32 -16.40
N VAL A 272 -21.59 -12.23 -16.89
CA VAL A 272 -22.08 -13.08 -18.01
C VAL A 272 -22.73 -12.18 -19.05
N ASN A 273 -22.05 -11.94 -20.19
CA ASN A 273 -22.70 -11.39 -21.37
C ASN A 273 -22.77 -12.47 -22.47
N ASN A 274 -23.92 -12.52 -23.15
CA ASN A 274 -24.18 -13.42 -24.28
C ASN A 274 -24.55 -12.62 -25.53
N ASN A 275 -24.18 -11.33 -25.64
CA ASN A 275 -24.28 -10.53 -26.87
C ASN A 275 -23.70 -9.12 -26.67
N GLY A 276 -22.69 -8.79 -27.49
CA GLY A 276 -21.92 -7.56 -27.42
C GLY A 276 -22.73 -6.26 -27.47
N CYS A 277 -22.26 -5.29 -26.69
CA CYS A 277 -22.63 -3.88 -26.68
C CYS A 277 -24.00 -3.48 -26.13
N GLY A 278 -24.68 -4.33 -25.35
CA GLY A 278 -25.86 -3.84 -24.62
C GLY A 278 -26.68 -4.93 -23.96
N ALA A 279 -26.41 -5.18 -22.68
CA ALA A 279 -27.41 -5.70 -21.76
C ALA A 279 -27.18 -5.10 -20.37
N ALA A 280 -28.26 -4.78 -19.67
CA ALA A 280 -28.21 -4.39 -18.27
C ALA A 280 -27.64 -5.54 -17.43
N HIS A 281 -26.65 -5.23 -16.59
CA HIS A 281 -26.02 -6.16 -15.67
C HIS A 281 -26.96 -6.55 -14.54
N ASN A 282 -26.93 -7.83 -14.14
CA ASN A 282 -27.64 -8.30 -12.95
C ASN A 282 -26.68 -8.59 -11.77
N ASN A 283 -25.37 -8.69 -12.04
CA ASN A 283 -24.33 -8.99 -11.06
C ASN A 283 -23.29 -7.85 -11.01
N PRO A 284 -22.83 -7.45 -9.81
CA PRO A 284 -21.70 -6.52 -9.62
C PRO A 284 -20.36 -7.09 -10.09
N ALA A 285 -19.40 -6.21 -10.37
CA ALA A 285 -18.00 -6.57 -10.59
C ALA A 285 -17.30 -6.99 -9.28
N GLY A 286 -16.21 -7.74 -9.40
CA GLY A 286 -15.36 -8.21 -8.31
C GLY A 286 -14.18 -7.30 -7.97
N GLN A 287 -13.75 -6.43 -8.89
CA GLN A 287 -12.60 -5.55 -8.67
C GLN A 287 -13.02 -4.29 -7.91
N PHE A 288 -12.05 -3.59 -7.35
CA PHE A 288 -12.25 -2.38 -6.59
C PHE A 288 -11.73 -1.16 -7.34
N TYR A 289 -12.35 -0.01 -7.08
CA TYR A 289 -11.90 1.27 -7.64
C TYR A 289 -10.54 1.66 -7.07
N MET A 290 -9.52 1.77 -7.93
CA MET A 290 -8.20 2.25 -7.53
C MET A 290 -7.40 2.79 -8.72
N LEU A 291 -6.72 3.91 -8.50
CA LEU A 291 -5.65 4.39 -9.37
C LEU A 291 -4.35 4.52 -8.57
N PHE A 292 -3.22 4.19 -9.19
CA PHE A 292 -1.90 4.47 -8.64
C PHE A 292 -1.13 5.47 -9.51
N PHE A 293 -0.58 6.49 -8.85
CA PHE A 293 0.21 7.56 -9.46
C PHE A 293 1.69 7.39 -9.14
N THR A 294 2.54 7.82 -10.08
CA THR A 294 4.00 7.82 -9.94
C THR A 294 4.62 8.84 -10.90
N ASP A 295 5.93 9.05 -10.81
CA ASP A 295 6.76 9.56 -11.91
C ASP A 295 7.52 8.37 -12.50
N ALA A 296 7.05 7.84 -13.63
CA ALA A 296 7.61 6.64 -14.24
C ALA A 296 8.98 6.88 -14.89
N SER A 297 9.49 8.12 -14.87
CA SER A 297 10.89 8.41 -15.20
C SER A 297 11.85 8.20 -14.01
N SER A 298 11.29 8.15 -12.80
CA SER A 298 11.98 7.91 -11.53
C SER A 298 11.62 6.52 -10.99
N GLY A 299 12.56 5.89 -10.29
CA GLY A 299 12.36 4.54 -9.76
C GLY A 299 12.12 4.57 -8.29
N CYS A 300 12.01 3.38 -7.72
CA CYS A 300 12.14 3.24 -6.28
C CYS A 300 13.49 3.75 -5.78
N GLY A 301 14.55 3.52 -6.57
CA GLY A 301 15.93 3.85 -6.19
C GLY A 301 16.37 3.06 -4.96
N SER A 302 17.61 2.60 -4.91
CA SER A 302 18.19 2.17 -3.64
C SER A 302 18.55 3.43 -2.85
N ASP A 303 17.56 4.15 -2.33
CA ASP A 303 17.74 5.41 -1.61
C ASP A 303 18.26 5.19 -0.19
N CYS A 304 19.06 4.14 -0.02
CA CYS A 304 19.73 3.86 1.22
C CYS A 304 20.87 4.85 1.41
N ASN A 305 20.81 5.60 2.50
CA ASN A 305 21.74 6.68 2.84
C ASN A 305 21.53 8.00 2.08
N THR A 306 20.29 8.31 1.65
CA THR A 306 19.99 9.63 1.10
C THR A 306 20.06 10.69 2.20
N VAL A 307 21.03 11.61 2.12
CA VAL A 307 21.18 12.70 3.10
C VAL A 307 20.13 13.77 2.83
N PHE A 308 19.24 14.04 3.79
CA PHE A 308 18.10 14.96 3.60
C PHE A 308 18.10 16.17 4.55
N CYS A 309 18.93 16.18 5.59
CA CYS A 309 18.98 17.27 6.56
C CYS A 309 20.43 17.70 6.83
N ASP A 310 21.03 18.29 5.80
CA ASP A 310 22.37 18.91 5.83
C ASP A 310 22.29 20.41 5.48
N THR A 311 21.13 21.02 5.71
CA THR A 311 20.85 22.42 5.38
C THR A 311 21.42 23.40 6.40
N ASP A 312 21.40 23.04 7.69
CA ASP A 312 22.03 23.81 8.75
C ASP A 312 23.49 23.36 8.97
N PRO A 313 24.49 24.26 8.85
CA PRO A 313 25.90 23.91 9.09
C PRO A 313 26.20 23.45 10.53
N ASN A 314 25.28 23.64 11.47
CA ASN A 314 25.39 23.16 12.83
C ASN A 314 24.82 21.75 13.04
N ASN A 315 24.18 21.16 12.03
CA ASN A 315 23.94 19.73 11.99
C ASN A 315 25.26 19.03 11.71
N GLN A 316 25.79 18.32 12.70
CA GLN A 316 27.12 17.71 12.63
C GLN A 316 27.01 16.25 13.01
N GLY A 317 27.79 15.35 12.41
CA GLY A 317 27.51 13.91 12.53
C GLY A 317 26.93 13.40 11.22
N ASP A 318 27.65 12.51 10.56
CA ASP A 318 27.14 11.80 9.40
C ASP A 318 26.45 10.52 9.88
N VAL A 319 25.22 10.32 9.42
CA VAL A 319 24.40 9.16 9.77
C VAL A 319 24.30 8.25 8.56
N THR A 320 24.53 6.97 8.76
CA THR A 320 24.52 5.98 7.68
C THR A 320 23.89 4.67 8.10
N LEU A 321 23.00 4.14 7.27
CA LEU A 321 22.48 2.78 7.29
C LEU A 321 23.46 1.81 6.62
N SER A 322 23.71 0.65 7.22
CA SER A 322 24.55 -0.39 6.62
C SER A 322 23.92 -1.05 5.39
N THR A 323 22.60 -1.14 5.39
CA THR A 323 21.75 -1.66 4.32
C THR A 323 20.34 -1.09 4.54
N CYS A 324 19.47 -1.21 3.54
CA CYS A 324 18.05 -0.96 3.70
C CYS A 324 17.21 -2.21 3.37
N ASP A 325 17.88 -3.34 3.13
CA ASP A 325 17.28 -4.65 2.94
C ASP A 325 17.19 -5.40 4.29
N CYS A 326 15.98 -5.80 4.65
CA CYS A 326 15.61 -6.50 5.87
C CYS A 326 15.88 -8.01 5.84
N SER A 327 16.12 -8.60 4.66
CA SER A 327 16.39 -10.04 4.51
C SER A 327 17.67 -10.48 5.26
N GLY A 328 18.60 -9.55 5.46
CA GLY A 328 19.86 -9.78 6.17
C GLY A 328 19.75 -9.91 7.69
N GLY A 329 18.58 -9.63 8.28
CA GLY A 329 18.30 -9.78 9.72
C GLY A 329 18.97 -8.75 10.64
N SER A 330 19.65 -7.74 10.09
CA SER A 330 20.23 -6.62 10.84
C SER A 330 20.37 -5.38 9.97
N ILE A 331 20.00 -4.21 10.50
CA ILE A 331 20.18 -2.92 9.83
C ILE A 331 20.88 -1.97 10.81
N MET A 332 22.17 -1.71 10.58
CA MET A 332 22.94 -0.85 11.48
C MET A 332 22.77 0.62 11.09
N LEU A 333 22.20 1.41 11.99
CA LEU A 333 22.25 2.87 11.94
C LEU A 333 23.51 3.34 12.65
N ASN A 334 24.46 3.85 11.89
CA ASN A 334 25.75 4.31 12.36
C ASN A 334 25.82 5.83 12.34
N LEU A 335 26.43 6.38 13.38
CA LEU A 335 26.84 7.77 13.47
C LEU A 335 28.36 7.82 13.41
N SER A 336 28.90 8.59 12.46
CA SER A 336 30.31 8.93 12.39
C SER A 336 30.51 10.44 12.68
N THR A 337 31.48 10.79 13.54
CA THR A 337 31.88 12.14 14.04
C THR A 337 31.13 12.68 15.28
N THR A 338 31.42 13.88 15.82
CA THR A 338 32.60 14.36 16.61
C THR A 338 32.20 14.80 18.03
N PHE A 339 31.11 14.26 18.58
CA PHE A 339 30.62 14.67 19.90
C PHE A 339 31.18 13.77 21.00
N THR A 340 32.49 13.84 21.24
CA THR A 340 33.11 13.07 22.33
C THR A 340 32.52 13.49 23.68
N ASN A 341 32.14 12.53 24.51
CA ASN A 341 31.55 12.73 25.84
C ASN A 341 30.14 13.36 25.87
N GLN A 342 29.37 13.27 24.78
CA GLN A 342 27.96 13.67 24.79
C GLN A 342 27.05 12.45 24.78
N PHE A 343 25.82 12.64 25.27
CA PHE A 343 24.78 11.64 25.19
C PHE A 343 24.09 11.73 23.84
N THR A 344 23.97 10.59 23.15
CA THR A 344 23.38 10.54 21.82
C THR A 344 22.11 9.69 21.83
N TYR A 345 21.07 10.19 21.17
CA TYR A 345 19.76 9.54 21.05
C TYR A 345 19.43 9.38 19.57
N PRO A 346 19.26 8.16 19.05
CA PRO A 346 18.72 7.97 17.73
C PRO A 346 17.26 8.44 17.71
N LEU A 347 16.91 9.17 16.66
CA LEU A 347 15.58 9.63 16.33
C LEU A 347 15.20 8.98 15.01
N VAL A 348 13.98 8.49 14.96
CA VAL A 348 13.37 7.94 13.75
C VAL A 348 12.05 8.64 13.51
N GLY A 349 11.72 8.85 12.25
CA GLY A 349 10.48 9.48 11.83
C GLY A 349 10.27 9.35 10.33
N LEU A 350 9.16 9.93 9.87
CA LEU A 350 8.73 9.92 8.48
C LEU A 350 8.63 11.35 7.92
N GLY A 351 8.54 12.37 8.78
CA GLY A 351 8.49 13.77 8.38
C GLY A 351 9.81 14.29 7.79
N THR A 352 9.69 15.37 7.01
CA THR A 352 10.80 16.06 6.34
C THR A 352 10.91 17.54 6.72
N ALA A 353 9.97 18.07 7.50
CA ALA A 353 9.96 19.48 7.83
C ALA A 353 11.06 19.79 8.85
N ALA A 354 11.78 20.89 8.60
CA ALA A 354 12.84 21.39 9.46
C ALA A 354 12.32 22.41 10.48
N VAL A 355 12.72 22.23 11.74
CA VAL A 355 12.56 23.22 12.81
C VAL A 355 13.86 23.32 13.59
N SER A 356 14.10 24.42 14.31
CA SER A 356 15.26 24.57 15.19
C SER A 356 14.82 24.64 16.66
N PRO A 357 14.56 23.50 17.33
CA PRO A 357 14.04 23.49 18.69
C PRO A 357 15.09 23.96 19.72
N THR A 358 16.37 23.81 19.40
CA THR A 358 17.49 24.23 20.26
C THR A 358 17.97 25.64 19.96
N GLY A 359 17.51 26.23 18.84
CA GLY A 359 18.01 27.50 18.30
C GLY A 359 19.45 27.43 17.77
N VAL A 360 20.06 26.23 17.73
CA VAL A 360 21.45 26.02 17.33
C VAL A 360 21.59 25.08 16.14
N SER A 361 20.69 24.10 15.99
CA SER A 361 20.70 23.13 14.90
C SER A 361 19.27 22.73 14.53
N GLU A 362 19.08 22.09 13.38
CA GLU A 362 17.77 21.72 12.84
C GLU A 362 17.40 20.25 13.10
N LEU A 363 16.18 20.04 13.57
CA LEU A 363 15.49 18.76 13.55
C LEU A 363 14.63 18.70 12.28
N CYS A 364 14.93 17.79 11.37
CA CYS A 364 14.21 17.66 10.10
C CYS A 364 13.21 16.49 10.04
N LEU A 365 12.89 15.88 11.18
CA LEU A 365 11.93 14.78 11.26
C LEU A 365 10.50 15.26 11.56
N THR A 366 10.25 16.57 11.49
CA THR A 366 8.93 17.11 11.87
C THR A 366 7.92 17.03 10.74
N GLY A 367 6.64 17.19 11.07
CA GLY A 367 5.53 16.97 10.14
C GLY A 367 4.90 15.58 10.26
N SER A 368 5.56 14.64 10.95
CA SER A 368 4.99 13.34 11.34
C SER A 368 5.22 13.05 12.82
N THR A 369 4.72 11.90 13.30
CA THR A 369 5.15 11.32 14.58
C THR A 369 6.66 11.07 14.55
N ILE A 370 7.34 11.42 15.65
CA ILE A 370 8.77 11.14 15.87
C ILE A 370 8.86 10.18 17.04
N GLY A 371 9.51 9.03 16.82
CA GLY A 371 9.73 8.03 17.86
C GLY A 371 11.11 8.16 18.47
N ARG A 372 11.20 7.69 19.71
CA ARG A 372 12.39 7.76 20.55
C ARG A 372 12.57 6.45 21.29
N TYR A 373 13.82 6.06 21.50
CA TYR A 373 14.19 4.84 22.20
C TYR A 373 13.96 4.99 23.71
N GLY A 374 13.58 3.90 24.38
CA GLY A 374 12.97 3.89 25.71
C GLY A 374 13.88 4.10 26.93
N ALA A 375 15.21 4.20 26.79
CA ALA A 375 16.10 4.49 27.92
C ALA A 375 17.29 5.38 27.56
N ASP A 376 18.12 5.64 28.58
CA ASP A 376 19.22 6.60 28.54
C ASP A 376 20.34 6.19 27.56
N ALA A 377 20.56 7.08 26.59
CA ALA A 377 21.67 7.31 25.68
C ALA A 377 22.87 6.34 25.66
N GLY A 378 23.33 6.05 24.43
CA GLY A 378 24.71 5.64 24.21
C GLY A 378 25.66 6.81 24.44
N SER A 379 26.72 6.57 25.22
CA SER A 379 27.85 7.50 25.34
C SER A 379 28.83 7.27 24.19
N THR A 380 29.12 8.32 23.42
CA THR A 380 30.16 8.32 22.38
C THR A 380 31.53 8.50 23.02
N GLY A 381 32.02 7.46 23.72
CA GLY A 381 33.37 7.46 24.31
C GLY A 381 34.51 7.58 23.29
N ALA A 382 34.25 7.27 22.02
CA ALA A 382 35.23 7.28 20.93
C ALA A 382 34.73 8.01 19.65
N GLY A 383 33.63 8.77 19.71
CA GLY A 383 33.15 9.56 18.56
C GLY A 383 32.41 8.77 17.46
N SER A 384 31.99 7.55 17.75
CA SER A 384 31.08 6.75 16.91
C SER A 384 30.02 6.06 17.77
N TYR A 385 28.83 5.86 17.21
CA TYR A 385 27.73 5.14 17.85
C TYR A 385 26.96 4.35 16.79
N SER A 386 26.45 3.17 17.15
CA SER A 386 25.69 2.32 16.23
C SER A 386 24.55 1.63 16.96
N VAL A 387 23.40 1.52 16.31
CA VAL A 387 22.24 0.78 16.78
C VAL A 387 21.74 -0.14 15.67
N ASP A 388 21.31 -1.35 16.02
CA ASP A 388 20.69 -2.28 15.07
C ASP A 388 19.17 -2.08 15.08
N LEU A 389 18.63 -1.59 13.98
CA LEU A 389 17.24 -1.21 13.84
C LEU A 389 16.25 -2.39 13.79
N LEU A 390 16.73 -3.63 13.69
CA LEU A 390 15.88 -4.83 13.73
C LEU A 390 15.99 -5.59 15.05
N ASN A 391 16.97 -5.24 15.89
CA ASN A 391 17.19 -5.89 17.17
C ASN A 391 16.81 -4.93 18.31
N ALA A 392 15.68 -5.22 18.97
CA ALA A 392 15.22 -4.45 20.12
C ALA A 392 16.27 -4.31 21.23
N ASN A 393 17.18 -5.28 21.39
CA ASN A 393 18.19 -5.24 22.44
C ASN A 393 19.44 -4.42 22.06
N SER A 394 19.54 -3.93 20.82
CA SER A 394 20.70 -3.19 20.34
C SER A 394 20.71 -1.73 20.77
N ALA A 395 19.55 -1.21 21.17
CA ALA A 395 19.36 0.17 21.57
C ALA A 395 19.23 0.31 23.09
N PRO A 396 19.73 1.40 23.70
CA PRO A 396 19.49 1.72 25.09
C PRO A 396 17.98 1.79 25.38
N GLY A 397 17.48 0.84 26.15
CA GLY A 397 16.10 0.82 26.63
C GLY A 397 15.12 -0.11 25.94
N GLY A 398 15.57 -0.93 25.00
CA GLY A 398 14.74 -1.99 24.43
C GLY A 398 13.75 -1.46 23.37
N GLY A 399 14.01 -1.80 22.11
CA GLY A 399 13.08 -1.63 21.00
C GLY A 399 13.37 -0.44 20.11
N VAL A 400 13.22 -0.64 18.81
CA VAL A 400 13.13 0.43 17.82
C VAL A 400 11.72 1.00 17.87
N PRO A 401 11.53 2.34 17.88
CA PRO A 401 10.22 2.94 18.00
C PRO A 401 9.31 2.51 16.84
N THR A 402 8.15 1.93 17.16
CA THR A 402 7.12 1.55 16.18
C THR A 402 6.36 2.81 15.76
N ILE A 403 6.86 3.55 14.78
CA ILE A 403 6.20 4.75 14.26
C ILE A 403 5.57 4.39 12.92
N GLY A 404 4.28 4.06 12.91
CA GLY A 404 3.59 3.75 11.65
C GLY A 404 3.85 2.34 11.09
N GLY A 405 4.36 1.40 11.91
CA GLY A 405 4.45 -0.02 11.53
C GLY A 405 5.79 -0.68 11.85
N SER A 406 6.02 -1.87 11.28
CA SER A 406 7.33 -2.51 11.21
C SER A 406 8.28 -1.67 10.36
N LEU A 407 9.58 -1.67 10.68
CA LEU A 407 10.58 -0.97 9.88
C LEU A 407 10.68 -1.53 8.44
N CYS A 408 10.54 -2.85 8.31
CA CYS A 408 10.50 -3.57 7.04
C CYS A 408 9.07 -3.52 6.50
N ASN A 409 8.72 -2.39 5.92
CA ASN A 409 7.40 -2.17 5.33
C ASN A 409 7.49 -1.33 4.04
N GLY A 410 8.66 -1.32 3.41
CA GLY A 410 8.97 -0.59 2.18
C GLY A 410 8.86 0.93 2.26
N ASN A 411 8.55 1.52 3.42
CA ASN A 411 8.48 2.96 3.57
C ASN A 411 9.87 3.61 3.57
N THR A 412 9.92 4.89 3.22
CA THR A 412 11.14 5.70 3.37
C THR A 412 11.27 6.21 4.80
N TRP A 413 12.11 5.52 5.58
CA TRP A 413 12.41 5.88 6.96
C TRP A 413 13.49 6.94 7.03
N ARG A 414 13.36 7.85 8.00
CA ARG A 414 14.29 8.97 8.19
C ARG A 414 14.88 8.93 9.59
N PHE A 415 16.18 9.16 9.66
CA PHE A 415 16.96 9.03 10.89
C PHE A 415 17.82 10.27 11.14
N GLN A 416 17.89 10.66 12.41
CA GLN A 416 18.83 11.65 12.95
C GLN A 416 19.29 11.22 14.32
N PHE A 417 20.41 11.76 14.80
CA PHE A 417 20.80 11.69 16.19
C PHE A 417 20.57 13.03 16.86
N TRP A 418 20.07 12.99 18.09
CA TRP A 418 20.07 14.13 18.99
C TRP A 418 21.24 14.00 19.96
N HIS A 419 22.08 15.01 20.00
CA HIS A 419 23.22 15.13 20.90
C HIS A 419 22.88 16.07 22.04
N ARG A 420 22.85 15.52 23.25
CA ARG A 420 22.65 16.28 24.48
C ARG A 420 24.00 16.45 25.19
N ASP A 421 24.44 17.70 25.24
CA ASP A 421 25.51 18.14 26.12
C ASP A 421 24.89 18.69 27.42
N GLY A 422 25.43 18.30 28.58
CA GLY A 422 25.00 18.84 29.86
C GLY A 422 25.42 20.30 30.10
N MET A 423 26.38 20.79 29.32
CA MET A 423 27.04 22.09 29.49
C MET A 423 26.95 22.99 28.25
N ALA A 424 26.52 22.45 27.10
CA ALA A 424 26.35 23.19 25.85
C ALA A 424 24.94 23.02 25.26
N ALA A 425 24.60 23.84 24.27
CA ALA A 425 23.35 23.69 23.55
C ALA A 425 23.29 22.33 22.84
N SER A 426 22.13 21.69 22.93
CA SER A 426 21.83 20.45 22.21
C SER A 426 21.93 20.64 20.71
N ARG A 427 22.43 19.61 20.02
CA ARG A 427 22.61 19.61 18.56
C ARG A 427 21.98 18.37 17.91
N PHE A 428 21.70 18.44 16.63
CA PHE A 428 21.28 17.29 15.82
C PHE A 428 22.40 16.88 14.85
N SER A 429 22.38 15.62 14.46
CA SER A 429 23.18 15.15 13.33
C SER A 429 22.57 15.57 12.00
N LYS A 430 23.32 15.34 10.94
CA LYS A 430 22.71 15.28 9.61
C LYS A 430 21.66 14.17 9.58
N GLY A 431 20.64 14.38 8.75
CA GLY A 431 19.59 13.39 8.51
C GLY A 431 19.95 12.47 7.36
N THR A 432 19.71 11.17 7.54
CA THR A 432 19.78 10.17 6.48
C THR A 432 18.45 9.47 6.33
N SER A 433 18.08 9.11 5.11
CA SER A 433 16.89 8.31 4.81
C SER A 433 17.25 7.02 4.10
N GLY A 434 16.30 6.09 4.12
CA GLY A 434 16.37 4.82 3.45
C GLY A 434 14.97 4.25 3.22
N THR A 435 14.68 3.82 2.00
CA THR A 435 13.53 2.94 1.69
C THR A 435 13.85 1.56 2.23
N ILE A 436 13.19 1.13 3.31
CA ILE A 436 13.55 -0.10 4.04
C ILE A 436 12.56 -1.23 3.68
N ASN A 437 13.05 -2.26 2.98
CA ASN A 437 12.27 -3.39 2.49
C ASN A 437 12.71 -4.73 3.09
#